data_AF-A0A3D5N315-F1
#
_entry.id   AF-A0A3D5N315-F1
#
_cell.length_a   1.000
_cell.length_b   1.000
_cell.length_c   1.000
_cell.angle_alpha   90.00
_cell.angle_beta   90.00
_cell.angle_gamma   90.00
#
_symmetry.space_group_name_H-M   'P 1'
#
loop_
_entity.id
_entity.type
_entity.pdbx_description
1 polymer ?
#
loop_
_entity_poly.entity_id
_entity_poly.type
_entity_poly.pdbx_seq_one_letter_code
_entity_poly.pdbx_strand_id
1 'polypeptide(L)'
;FGWRATFWGVASLGVIAFAAIAVLLPSNLTRAEPARLLDQVRVLGSGRLLLVFGMTAFGYGGTFVTFTYLSAVLQDITGFSEASV
;
A
#
# COMPACT_ATOMS: atom_id res chain seq x y z
N PHE A 1 26.68 3.84 -2.24
CA PHE A 1 25.61 3.82 -1.22
C PHE A 1 24.61 2.75 -1.63
N GLY A 2 24.52 1.65 -0.88
CA GLY A 2 23.68 0.50 -1.25
C GLY A 2 22.24 0.62 -0.72
N TRP A 3 21.43 -0.41 -0.98
CA TRP A 3 20.01 -0.49 -0.59
C TRP A 3 19.76 -0.10 0.89
N ARG A 4 20.68 -0.45 1.80
CA ARG A 4 20.60 -0.12 3.23
C ARG A 4 20.49 1.38 3.51
N ALA A 5 21.15 2.24 2.72
CA ALA A 5 21.07 3.69 2.89
C ALA A 5 19.66 4.21 2.57
N THR A 6 19.01 3.65 1.55
CA THR A 6 17.62 3.95 1.21
C THR A 6 16.67 3.57 2.34
N PHE A 7 16.87 2.40 2.96
CA PHE A 7 16.07 1.99 4.13
C PHE A 7 16.26 2.92 5.32
N TRP A 8 17.50 3.35 5.60
CA TRP A 8 17.75 4.35 6.64
C TRP A 8 17.08 5.69 6.36
N GLY A 9 17.03 6.12 5.09
CA GLY A 9 16.29 7.31 4.67
C GLY A 9 14.79 7.19 4.95
N VAL A 10 14.17 6.09 4.52
CA VAL A 10 12.74 5.83 4.75
C VAL A 10 12.41 5.72 6.24
N ALA A 11 13.24 5.02 7.02
CA ALA A 11 13.08 4.90 8.47
C ALA A 11 13.12 6.27 9.16
N SER A 12 14.07 7.13 8.77
CA SER A 12 14.21 8.48 9.32
C SER A 12 12.98 9.34 9.02
N LEU A 13 12.45 9.27 7.80
CA LEU A 13 11.19 9.94 7.44
C LEU A 13 10.02 9.44 8.30
N GLY A 14 9.95 8.13 8.56
CA GLY A 14 8.95 7.55 9.45
C GLY A 14 9.03 8.11 10.88
N VAL A 15 10.24 8.23 11.43
CA VAL A 15 10.46 8.82 12.77
C VAL A 15 10.04 10.29 12.80
N ILE A 16 10.37 11.07 11.76
CA ILE A 16 9.96 12.47 11.64
C ILE A 16 8.43 12.59 11.59
N ALA A 17 7.77 11.77 10.77
CA ALA A 17 6.31 11.76 10.66
C ALA A 17 5.66 11.39 12.00
N PHE A 18 6.20 10.40 12.70
CA PHE A 18 5.72 9.99 14.02
C PHE A 18 5.84 11.14 15.04
N ALA A 19 7.00 11.79 15.12
CA ALA A 19 7.21 12.91 16.03
C ALA A 19 6.29 14.10 15.69
N ALA A 20 6.11 14.40 14.39
CA ALA A 20 5.20 15.44 13.94
C ALA A 20 3.76 15.14 14.38
N ILE A 21 3.26 13.92 14.14
CA ILE A 21 1.91 13.53 14.59
C ILE A 21 1.80 13.63 16.11
N ALA A 22 2.80 13.14 16.86
CA ALA A 22 2.77 13.17 18.32
C ALA A 22 2.70 14.61 18.90
N VAL A 23 3.30 15.58 18.23
CA VAL A 23 3.34 16.99 18.67
C VAL A 23 2.18 17.81 18.12
N LEU A 24 1.82 17.62 16.85
CA LEU A 24 0.83 18.43 16.16
C LEU A 24 -0.60 17.90 16.28
N LEU A 25 -0.80 16.60 16.56
CA LEU A 25 -2.14 16.04 16.63
C LEU A 25 -2.84 16.47 17.93
N PRO A 26 -3.94 17.22 17.86
CA PRO A 26 -4.67 17.66 19.05
C PRO A 26 -5.28 16.46 19.78
N SER A 27 -5.14 16.40 21.11
CA SER A 27 -5.70 15.31 21.92
C SER A 27 -7.22 15.40 22.10
N ASN A 28 -7.83 16.51 21.70
CA ASN A 28 -9.25 16.83 21.88
C ASN A 28 -10.12 16.52 20.65
N LEU A 29 -9.67 15.63 19.77
CA LEU A 29 -10.49 15.18 18.65
C LEU A 29 -11.66 14.33 19.15
N THR A 30 -12.87 14.69 18.72
CA THR A 30 -14.08 13.89 18.93
C THR A 30 -13.85 12.51 18.32
N ARG A 31 -13.61 11.51 19.16
CA ARG A 31 -13.49 10.12 18.72
C ARG A 31 -14.88 9.64 18.34
N ALA A 32 -15.06 9.32 17.05
CA ALA A 32 -16.19 8.52 16.64
C ALA A 32 -16.19 7.21 17.45
N GLU A 33 -17.38 6.74 17.81
CA GLU A 33 -17.52 5.50 18.56
C GLU A 33 -16.84 4.36 17.78
N PRO A 34 -15.93 3.59 18.41
CA PRO A 34 -15.18 2.57 17.70
C PRO A 34 -16.14 1.55 17.09
N ALA A 35 -16.08 1.42 15.76
CA ALA A 35 -16.92 0.47 15.03
C ALA A 35 -16.71 -0.94 15.58
N ARG A 36 -17.80 -1.62 15.93
CA ARG A 36 -17.72 -2.97 16.50
C ARG A 36 -17.20 -3.92 15.42
N LEU A 37 -16.45 -4.95 15.82
CA LEU A 37 -15.96 -5.98 14.87
C LEU A 37 -17.09 -6.58 14.02
N LEU A 38 -18.28 -6.76 14.60
CA LEU A 38 -19.46 -7.21 13.88
C LEU A 38 -19.88 -6.27 12.74
N ASP A 39 -19.77 -4.95 12.95
CA ASP A 39 -20.11 -3.96 11.93
C ASP A 39 -19.12 -4.04 10.77
N GLN A 40 -17.83 -4.26 11.06
CA GLN A 40 -16.78 -4.46 10.04
C GLN A 40 -17.02 -5.74 9.22
N VAL A 41 -17.42 -6.84 9.86
CA VAL A 41 -17.76 -8.09 9.15
C VAL A 41 -19.02 -7.93 8.30
N ARG A 42 -20.00 -7.14 8.76
CA ARG A 42 -21.23 -6.85 8.00
C ARG A 42 -20.94 -6.07 6.72
N VAL A 43 -19.87 -5.28 6.67
CA VAL A 43 -19.42 -4.61 5.44
C VAL A 43 -19.09 -5.61 4.33
N LEU A 44 -18.47 -6.74 4.68
CA LEU A 44 -18.16 -7.82 3.72
C LEU A 44 -19.43 -8.49 3.17
N GLY A 45 -20.55 -8.42 3.90
CA GLY A 45 -21.85 -8.90 3.41
C GLY A 45 -22.59 -7.92 2.50
N SER A 46 -22.11 -6.67 2.35
CA SER A 46 -22.78 -5.67 1.53
C SER A 46 -22.30 -5.73 0.07
N GLY A 47 -23.20 -6.13 -0.84
CA GLY A 47 -22.86 -6.30 -2.26
C GLY A 47 -22.25 -5.04 -2.90
N ARG A 48 -22.68 -3.85 -2.48
CA ARG A 48 -22.13 -2.58 -2.98
C ARG A 48 -20.67 -2.36 -2.57
N LEU A 49 -20.29 -2.65 -1.32
CA LEU A 49 -18.88 -2.51 -0.92
C LEU A 49 -18.00 -3.61 -1.50
N LEU A 50 -18.52 -4.83 -1.66
CA LEU A 50 -17.79 -5.89 -2.38
C LEU A 50 -17.46 -5.48 -3.81
N LEU A 51 -18.40 -4.82 -4.52
CA LEU A 51 -18.12 -4.27 -5.85
C LEU A 51 -17.02 -3.20 -5.81
N VAL A 52 -17.05 -2.29 -4.83
CA VAL A 52 -15.99 -1.27 -4.67
C VAL A 52 -14.65 -1.94 -4.39
N PHE A 53 -14.59 -2.90 -3.47
CA PHE A 53 -13.37 -3.65 -3.19
C PHE A 53 -12.87 -4.42 -4.41
N GLY A 54 -13.78 -5.03 -5.18
CA GLY A 54 -13.47 -5.67 -6.45
C GLY A 54 -12.87 -4.69 -7.46
N MET A 55 -13.48 -3.51 -7.65
CA MET A 55 -12.94 -2.47 -8.53
C MET A 55 -11.52 -2.05 -8.12
N THR A 56 -11.28 -1.85 -6.82
CA THR A 56 -9.94 -1.54 -6.31
C THR A 56 -8.96 -2.70 -6.56
N ALA A 57 -9.39 -3.94 -6.30
CA ALA A 57 -8.57 -5.13 -6.50
C ALA A 57 -8.21 -5.34 -7.98
N PHE A 58 -9.16 -5.19 -8.90
CA PHE A 58 -8.89 -5.30 -10.34
C PHE A 58 -8.07 -4.10 -10.86
N GLY A 59 -8.35 -2.88 -10.38
CA GLY A 59 -7.60 -1.68 -10.76
C GLY A 59 -6.13 -1.74 -10.34
N TYR A 60 -5.85 -2.08 -9.09
CA TYR A 60 -4.47 -2.23 -8.61
C TYR A 60 -3.84 -3.55 -9.00
N GLY A 61 -4.62 -4.62 -9.13
CA GLY A 61 -4.15 -5.97 -9.45
C GLY A 61 -3.43 -6.02 -10.79
N GLY A 62 -3.98 -5.37 -11.83
CA GLY A 62 -3.29 -5.27 -13.12
C GLY A 62 -1.91 -4.61 -13.00
N THR A 63 -1.83 -3.49 -12.29
CA THR A 63 -0.57 -2.74 -12.09
C THR A 63 0.46 -3.56 -11.31
N PHE A 64 0.03 -4.22 -10.23
CA PHE A 64 0.92 -5.04 -9.41
C PHE A 64 1.46 -6.27 -10.15
N VAL A 65 0.62 -6.91 -10.97
CA VAL A 65 1.06 -8.04 -11.82
C VAL A 65 2.13 -7.57 -12.79
N THR A 66 1.93 -6.45 -13.48
CA THR A 66 2.93 -5.89 -14.39
C THR A 66 4.24 -5.55 -13.67
N PHE A 67 4.19 -4.95 -12.48
CA PHE A 67 5.41 -4.66 -11.70
C PHE A 67 6.13 -5.94 -11.24
N THR A 68 5.37 -6.92 -10.75
CA THR A 68 5.92 -8.19 -10.24
C THR A 68 6.64 -8.96 -11.34
N TYR A 69 6.04 -9.02 -12.52
CA TYR A 69 6.58 -9.73 -13.68
C TYR A 69 7.28 -8.81 -14.65
N LEU A 70 7.64 -7.58 -14.26
CA LEU A 70 8.23 -6.61 -15.17
C LEU A 70 9.51 -7.17 -15.80
N SER A 71 10.38 -7.75 -14.98
CA SER A 71 11.61 -8.39 -15.45
C SER A 71 11.32 -9.56 -16.39
N ALA A 72 10.36 -10.43 -16.04
CA ALA A 72 9.99 -11.58 -16.86
C ALA A 72 9.41 -11.13 -18.21
N VAL A 73 8.56 -10.12 -18.24
CA VAL A 73 8.04 -9.52 -19.50
C VAL A 73 9.20 -8.95 -20.33
N LEU A 74 10.14 -8.25 -19.70
CA LEU A 74 11.27 -7.66 -20.41
C LEU A 74 12.22 -8.71 -21.00
N GLN A 75 12.43 -9.81 -20.29
CA GLN A 75 13.33 -10.89 -20.70
C GLN A 75 12.64 -11.87 -21.67
N ASP A 76 11.50 -12.44 -21.28
CA ASP A 76 10.85 -13.55 -22.00
C ASP A 76 10.04 -13.08 -23.22
N ILE A 77 9.47 -11.87 -23.17
CA ILE A 77 8.62 -11.35 -24.25
C ILE A 77 9.38 -10.37 -25.15
N THR A 78 10.15 -9.44 -24.55
CA THR A 78 10.87 -8.42 -25.33
C THR A 78 12.32 -8.78 -25.66
N GLY A 79 12.85 -9.88 -25.12
CA GLY A 79 14.16 -10.42 -25.49
C GLY A 79 15.37 -9.63 -24.97
N PHE A 80 15.21 -8.80 -23.92
CA PHE A 80 16.34 -8.13 -23.30
C PHE A 80 17.25 -9.14 -22.57
N SER A 81 18.55 -9.03 -22.78
CA SER A 81 19.57 -9.80 -22.06
C SER A 81 19.52 -9.51 -20.56
N GLU A 82 19.65 -10.55 -19.72
CA GLU A 82 19.70 -10.45 -18.24
C GLU A 82 20.72 -9.41 -17.73
N ALA A 83 21.76 -9.11 -18.51
CA ALA A 83 22.82 -8.17 -18.12
C ALA A 83 22.44 -6.68 -18.31
N SER A 84 21.28 -6.37 -18.89
CA SER A 84 20.85 -5.01 -19.24
C SER A 84 19.75 -4.45 -18.32
N VAL A 85 19.30 -5.21 -17.31
CA VAL A 85 18.25 -4.85 -16.34
C VAL A 85 18.83 -4.93 -14.93
#